data_AF-A0A4V0ED22-F1
#
_entry.id   AF-A0A4V0ED22-F1
#
_cell.length_a   1.000
_cell.length_b   1.000
_cell.length_c   1.000
_cell.angle_alpha   90.00
_cell.angle_beta   90.00
_cell.angle_gamma   90.00
#
_symmetry.space_group_name_H-M   'P 1'
#
loop_
_entity.id
_entity.type
_entity.pdbx_description
1 polymer ?
#
loop_
_entity_poly.entity_id
_entity_poly.type
_entity_poly.pdbx_seq_one_letter_code
_entity_poly.pdbx_strand_id
1 'polypeptide(L)'
;MEIKEISYQDRVPKNMISKFNYFVKDFLKEYSDQLDEMEAGSDMTIKKEYEGDLEVYFVKFRFYRKGGGFFTGYLNNEIEVTCNDEFWGNVILE
;
A
#
# COMPACT_ATOMS: atom_id res chain seq x y z
N MET A 1 -1.09 10.97 -5.38
CA MET A 1 0.24 10.35 -5.56
C MET A 1 0.21 9.32 -6.70
N GLU A 2 1.29 9.19 -7.46
CA GLU A 2 1.39 8.25 -8.59
C GLU A 2 2.25 7.02 -8.25
N ILE A 3 1.92 5.86 -8.82
CA ILE A 3 2.67 4.62 -8.60
C ILE A 3 3.90 4.59 -9.50
N LYS A 4 5.08 4.48 -8.89
CA LYS A 4 6.36 4.37 -9.58
C LYS A 4 6.81 2.92 -9.74
N GLU A 5 6.70 2.15 -8.67
CA GLU A 5 7.16 0.77 -8.63
C GLU A 5 6.23 -0.07 -7.76
N ILE A 6 6.01 -1.31 -8.17
CA ILE A 6 5.36 -2.31 -7.33
C ILE A 6 6.20 -3.56 -7.32
N SER A 7 6.47 -4.07 -6.13
CA SER A 7 7.19 -5.32 -5.89
C SER A 7 6.32 -6.24 -5.02
N TYR A 8 6.48 -7.54 -5.23
CA TYR A 8 5.69 -8.57 -4.55
C TYR A 8 6.61 -9.63 -3.97
N GLN A 9 6.18 -10.26 -2.89
CA GLN A 9 6.81 -11.50 -2.43
C GLN A 9 6.75 -12.56 -3.56
N ASP A 10 7.85 -13.30 -3.77
CA ASP A 10 7.96 -14.28 -4.86
C ASP A 10 6.86 -15.35 -4.91
N ARG A 11 6.22 -15.61 -3.76
CA ARG A 11 5.17 -16.62 -3.60
C ARG A 11 3.77 -16.10 -3.95
N VAL A 12 3.60 -14.80 -4.23
CA VAL A 12 2.30 -14.24 -4.58
C VAL A 12 1.81 -14.86 -5.90
N PRO A 13 0.66 -15.54 -5.90
CA PRO A 13 0.09 -16.11 -7.12
C PRO A 13 -0.21 -15.03 -8.18
N LYS A 14 -0.07 -15.36 -9.47
CA LYS A 14 -0.30 -14.38 -10.56
C LYS A 14 -1.71 -13.76 -10.54
N ASN A 15 -2.73 -14.51 -10.15
CA ASN A 15 -4.10 -14.01 -9.99
C ASN A 15 -4.26 -13.09 -8.77
N MET A 16 -3.36 -13.17 -7.79
CA MET A 16 -3.30 -12.26 -6.66
C MET A 16 -2.59 -10.95 -7.01
N ILE A 17 -1.61 -10.97 -7.92
CA ILE A 17 -0.94 -9.74 -8.38
C ILE A 17 -1.95 -8.74 -8.97
N SER A 18 -2.88 -9.18 -9.81
CA SER A 18 -3.92 -8.30 -10.37
C SER A 18 -4.86 -7.75 -9.28
N LYS A 19 -5.18 -8.55 -8.26
CA LYS A 19 -5.97 -8.12 -7.10
C LYS A 19 -5.23 -7.09 -6.26
N PHE A 20 -3.94 -7.32 -5.95
CA PHE A 20 -3.09 -6.35 -5.27
C PHE A 20 -3.04 -5.00 -6.00
N ASN A 21 -2.82 -5.02 -7.31
CA ASN A 21 -2.82 -3.80 -8.13
C ASN A 21 -4.15 -3.03 -8.01
N TYR A 22 -5.28 -3.75 -7.97
CA TYR A 22 -6.59 -3.15 -7.76
C TYR A 22 -6.72 -2.55 -6.35
N PHE A 23 -6.37 -3.32 -5.31
CA PHE A 23 -6.42 -2.89 -3.90
C PHE A 23 -5.62 -1.61 -3.67
N VAL A 24 -4.39 -1.53 -4.20
CA VAL A 24 -3.53 -0.35 -4.09
C VAL A 24 -4.16 0.87 -4.77
N LYS A 25 -4.69 0.72 -5.98
CA LYS A 25 -5.33 1.82 -6.72
C LYS A 25 -6.59 2.32 -6.02
N ASP A 26 -7.38 1.41 -5.50
CA ASP A 26 -8.57 1.73 -4.73
C ASP A 26 -8.23 2.50 -3.45
N PHE A 27 -7.25 2.00 -2.67
CA PHE A 27 -6.72 2.68 -1.50
C PHE A 27 -6.22 4.10 -1.83
N LEU A 28 -5.37 4.24 -2.84
CA LEU A 28 -4.84 5.55 -3.24
C LEU A 28 -5.96 6.52 -3.67
N LYS A 29 -6.99 6.02 -4.35
CA LYS A 29 -8.13 6.85 -4.77
C LYS A 29 -8.95 7.32 -3.59
N GLU A 30 -9.22 6.43 -2.62
CA GLU A 30 -10.05 6.75 -1.47
C GLU A 30 -9.35 7.66 -0.47
N TYR A 31 -8.05 7.42 -0.22
CA TYR A 31 -7.30 8.13 0.81
C TYR A 31 -6.41 9.26 0.28
N SER A 32 -6.45 9.59 -1.02
CA SER A 32 -5.50 10.55 -1.65
C SER A 32 -5.36 11.84 -0.86
N ASP A 33 -6.48 12.51 -0.56
CA ASP A 33 -6.47 13.81 0.14
C ASP A 33 -5.84 13.69 1.53
N GLN A 34 -6.19 12.62 2.26
CA GLN A 34 -5.64 12.35 3.59
C GLN A 34 -4.13 12.08 3.54
N LEU A 35 -3.67 11.31 2.56
CA LEU A 35 -2.25 10.97 2.39
C LEU A 35 -1.41 12.21 2.02
N ASP A 36 -1.97 13.12 1.22
CA ASP A 36 -1.29 14.35 0.80
C ASP A 36 -1.11 15.33 1.97
N GLU A 37 -2.04 15.34 2.93
CA GLU A 37 -2.02 16.19 4.13
C GLU A 37 -1.16 15.62 5.28
N MET A 38 -0.67 14.38 5.18
CA MET A 38 0.14 13.75 6.24
C MET A 38 1.46 14.48 6.50
N GLU A 39 1.83 14.56 7.78
CA GLU A 39 3.13 15.08 8.21
C GLU A 39 4.28 14.24 7.64
N ALA A 40 5.34 14.90 7.21
CA ALA A 40 6.52 14.25 6.64
C ALA A 40 7.16 13.30 7.67
N GLY A 41 7.44 12.05 7.26
CA GLY A 41 8.02 11.02 8.14
C GLY A 41 7.00 10.29 9.03
N SER A 42 5.71 10.60 8.91
CA SER A 42 4.64 9.88 9.61
C SER A 42 4.21 8.60 8.85
N ASP A 43 3.46 7.74 9.51
CA ASP A 43 2.85 6.55 8.92
C ASP A 43 1.36 6.42 9.26
N MET A 44 0.65 5.70 8.40
CA MET A 44 -0.77 5.38 8.54
C MET A 44 -1.02 3.91 8.26
N THR A 45 -1.85 3.28 9.07
CA THR A 45 -2.30 1.89 8.85
C THR A 45 -3.80 1.85 8.66
N ILE A 46 -4.25 1.28 7.54
CA ILE A 46 -5.65 1.04 7.23
C ILE A 46 -5.86 -0.44 6.97
N LYS A 47 -6.97 -0.99 7.47
CA LYS A 47 -7.42 -2.35 7.18
C LYS A 47 -8.72 -2.26 6.39
N LYS A 48 -8.80 -3.00 5.28
CA LYS A 48 -9.99 -3.08 4.43
C LYS A 48 -10.36 -4.52 4.16
N GLU A 49 -11.64 -4.73 3.93
CA GLU A 49 -12.20 -5.98 3.43
C GLU A 49 -12.64 -5.75 1.99
N TYR A 50 -12.22 -6.64 1.09
CA TYR A 50 -12.67 -6.64 -0.30
C TYR A 50 -13.43 -7.93 -0.57
N GLU A 51 -14.68 -7.79 -1.00
CA GLU A 51 -15.52 -8.90 -1.42
C GLU A 51 -15.39 -9.09 -2.93
N GLY A 52 -15.01 -10.30 -3.34
CA GLY A 52 -15.16 -10.80 -4.71
C GLY A 52 -16.26 -11.85 -4.78
N ASP A 53 -16.52 -12.38 -5.97
CA ASP A 53 -17.67 -13.26 -6.22
C ASP A 53 -17.84 -14.43 -5.23
N LEU A 54 -16.74 -15.05 -4.78
CA LEU A 54 -16.74 -16.18 -3.83
C LEU A 54 -15.64 -16.10 -2.76
N GLU A 55 -14.95 -14.96 -2.67
CA GLU A 55 -13.74 -14.81 -1.86
C GLU A 55 -13.76 -13.47 -1.12
N VAL A 56 -13.33 -13.47 0.14
CA VAL A 56 -13.14 -12.26 0.94
C VAL A 56 -11.66 -12.06 1.21
N TYR A 57 -11.19 -10.84 1.02
CA TYR A 57 -9.79 -10.45 1.20
C TYR A 57 -9.65 -9.47 2.34
N PHE A 58 -8.85 -9.83 3.34
CA PHE A 58 -8.48 -8.95 4.43
C PHE A 58 -7.15 -8.28 4.08
N VAL A 59 -7.21 -7.01 3.70
CA VAL A 59 -6.05 -6.27 3.20
C VAL A 59 -5.65 -5.21 4.22
N LYS A 60 -4.39 -5.22 4.62
CA LYS A 60 -3.77 -4.20 5.46
C LYS A 60 -2.83 -3.36 4.59
N PHE A 61 -3.07 -2.06 4.59
CA PHE A 61 -2.19 -1.06 3.98
C PHE A 61 -1.46 -0.33 5.09
N ARG A 62 -0.14 -0.21 4.95
CA ARG A 62 0.66 0.70 5.77
C ARG A 62 1.36 1.67 4.86
N PHE A 63 0.93 2.92 4.89
CA PHE A 63 1.51 4.01 4.13
C PHE A 63 2.54 4.76 4.97
N TYR A 64 3.67 5.05 4.36
CA TYR A 64 4.78 5.78 4.93
C TYR A 64 4.97 7.07 4.13
N ARG A 65 4.80 8.23 4.79
CA ARG A 65 4.97 9.53 4.15
C ARG A 65 6.45 9.88 4.07
N LYS A 66 6.92 10.22 2.88
CA LYS A 66 8.27 10.75 2.67
C LYS A 66 8.56 11.97 3.54
N GLY A 67 9.75 12.03 4.15
CA GLY A 67 10.29 13.18 4.89
C GLY A 67 11.06 12.75 6.14
N GLY A 68 12.06 13.47 6.67
CA GLY A 68 12.67 14.75 6.28
C GLY A 68 13.74 15.18 7.31
N GLY A 69 14.88 14.48 7.34
CA GLY A 69 16.05 14.84 8.19
C GLY A 69 17.17 13.81 8.08
N PHE A 70 18.43 14.23 8.25
CA PHE A 70 19.69 13.49 8.02
C PHE A 70 19.82 12.13 8.76
N PHE A 71 18.88 11.76 9.63
CA PHE A 71 18.96 10.56 10.46
C PHE A 71 17.68 9.69 10.57
N THR A 72 16.48 10.08 10.09
CA THR A 72 15.24 9.33 10.46
C THR A 72 14.07 9.30 9.45
N GLY A 73 14.22 9.73 8.19
CA GLY A 73 13.08 9.85 7.26
C GLY A 73 12.94 8.72 6.23
N TYR A 74 11.69 8.32 5.92
CA TYR A 74 11.39 7.45 4.77
C TYR A 74 11.87 8.11 3.47
N LEU A 75 12.64 7.37 2.66
CA LEU A 75 13.26 7.89 1.42
C LEU A 75 12.21 8.20 0.33
N ASN A 76 11.12 7.46 0.33
CA ASN A 76 10.01 7.59 -0.61
C ASN A 76 8.68 7.58 0.15
N ASN A 77 7.62 7.98 -0.56
CA ASN A 77 6.28 7.59 -0.17
C ASN A 77 6.14 6.10 -0.49
N GLU A 78 5.76 5.28 0.49
CA GLU A 78 5.72 3.82 0.33
C GLU A 78 4.42 3.25 0.90
N ILE A 79 3.87 2.24 0.26
CA ILE A 79 2.79 1.41 0.81
C ILE A 79 3.29 -0.02 0.95
N GLU A 80 3.32 -0.52 2.17
CA GLU A 80 3.34 -1.94 2.46
C GLU A 80 1.90 -2.48 2.41
N VAL A 81 1.65 -3.48 1.57
CA VAL A 81 0.35 -4.13 1.44
C VAL A 81 0.49 -5.58 1.90
N THR A 82 -0.36 -6.00 2.82
CA THR A 82 -0.48 -7.41 3.24
C THR A 82 -1.91 -7.89 3.00
N CYS A 83 -2.06 -9.11 2.50
CA CYS A 83 -3.36 -9.72 2.20
C CYS A 83 -3.46 -11.07 2.92
N ASN A 84 -4.54 -11.25 3.70
CA ASN A 84 -4.84 -12.44 4.50
C ASN A 84 -3.68 -12.87 5.43
N ASP A 85 -2.82 -11.93 5.83
CA ASP A 85 -1.57 -12.17 6.57
C ASP A 85 -0.62 -13.20 5.92
N GLU A 86 -0.83 -13.52 4.64
CA GLU A 86 -0.09 -14.56 3.90
C GLU A 86 0.78 -13.95 2.81
N PHE A 87 0.22 -13.02 2.04
CA PHE A 87 0.86 -12.41 0.87
C PHE A 87 1.16 -10.95 1.14
N TRP A 88 2.30 -10.47 0.65
CA TRP A 88 2.64 -9.05 0.77
C TRP A 88 3.38 -8.49 -0.44
N GLY A 89 3.38 -7.17 -0.55
CA GLY A 89 4.10 -6.41 -1.55
C GLY A 89 4.31 -4.97 -1.12
N ASN A 90 5.28 -4.31 -1.76
CA ASN A 90 5.64 -2.93 -1.48
C ASN A 90 5.43 -2.08 -2.74
N VAL A 91 4.86 -0.89 -2.55
CA VAL A 91 4.57 0.08 -3.60
C VAL A 91 5.34 1.35 -3.32
N ILE A 92 6.18 1.78 -4.25
CA ILE A 92 6.86 3.08 -4.18
C ILE A 92 6.05 4.09 -4.99
N LEU A 93 5.82 5.26 -4.39
CA LEU A 93 5.02 6.34 -4.96
C LEU A 93 5.90 7.59 -5.20
N GLU A 94 5.55 8.36 -6.23
CA GLU A 94 6.07 9.73 -6.45
C GLU A 94 5.43 10.76 -5.53
#